data_AF-A0A0J6T4F0-F1
#
_entry.id   AF-A0A0J6T4F0-F1
#
_cell.length_a   1.000
_cell.length_b   1.000
_cell.length_c   1.000
_cell.angle_alpha   90.00
_cell.angle_beta   90.00
_cell.angle_gamma   90.00
#
_symmetry.space_group_name_H-M   'P 1'
#
loop_
_entity.id
_entity.type
_entity.pdbx_description
1 polymer ?
#
loop_
_entity_poly.entity_id
_entity_poly.type
_entity_poly.pdbx_seq_one_letter_code
_entity_poly.pdbx_strand_id
1 'polypeptide(L)'
;MGMFDNISIPRKLALTLTVMLGVELGVNAVVHWKSGEIRQAVNWSEHTIQVIDASNRALSGMVDQETGYRGFLLSGDKKFLAPYEKGWETFEAAWRQAKDLTADNPAQQERLDVVRRLAEAWHGGVAQKGIALMAVAETRDAARQAEIAGAGKEAMDGLRAKIAEVITNENALMQTRRTAQAAAFEATTQFIALGTLATLLIAAGIAFLLIRTVARPVTRVSAKLAELATPIETGRRDEVGQIEGTALAVEQAFRDISEVLAAASVGDFSKPLSKDYGGLSSEVQANLRLMTENLRAIADVATAIAGGDLTVEAKRLSDRDGLGIALEQMLARLRAVVADASAAANNVSAGSQELSASAEQLSQGSTEQAA
;
A
#
# COMPACT_ATOMS: atom_id res chain seq x y z
N MET A 1 6.74 22.05 -15.84
CA MET A 1 6.45 21.52 -14.49
C MET A 1 5.01 21.07 -14.49
N GLY A 2 4.76 19.81 -14.19
CA GLY A 2 3.40 19.29 -14.05
C GLY A 2 2.78 19.74 -12.74
N MET A 3 1.44 19.78 -12.67
CA MET A 3 0.69 20.11 -11.44
C MET A 3 1.15 19.32 -10.21
N PHE A 4 1.61 18.08 -10.40
CA PHE A 4 2.12 17.22 -9.34
C PHE A 4 3.49 17.62 -8.79
N ASP A 5 4.29 18.39 -9.52
CA ASP A 5 5.66 18.72 -9.07
C ASP A 5 5.65 19.63 -7.83
N ASN A 6 4.62 20.46 -7.67
CA ASN A 6 4.51 21.46 -6.60
C ASN A 6 3.74 20.98 -5.36
N ILE A 7 3.37 19.71 -5.30
CA ILE A 7 2.65 19.11 -4.17
C ILE A 7 3.64 18.42 -3.23
N SER A 8 3.48 18.62 -1.91
CA SER A 8 4.31 17.94 -0.91
C SER A 8 4.17 16.41 -0.99
N ILE A 9 5.24 15.68 -0.67
CA ILE A 9 5.27 14.20 -0.70
C ILE A 9 4.11 13.58 0.10
N PRO A 10 3.79 14.01 1.34
CA PRO A 10 2.68 13.44 2.09
C PRO A 10 1.32 13.62 1.40
N ARG A 11 1.08 14.77 0.76
CA ARG A 11 -0.15 15.03 0.01
C ARG A 11 -0.25 14.17 -1.25
N LYS A 12 0.86 13.93 -1.95
CA LYS A 12 0.91 12.99 -3.09
C LYS A 12 0.50 11.60 -2.64
N LEU A 13 1.11 11.09 -1.57
CA LEU A 13 0.82 9.77 -1.03
C LEU A 13 -0.65 9.64 -0.56
N ALA A 14 -1.14 10.63 0.17
CA ALA A 14 -2.53 10.66 0.63
C ALA A 14 -3.53 10.68 -0.53
N LEU A 15 -3.26 11.47 -1.58
CA LEU A 15 -4.11 11.52 -2.77
C LEU A 15 -4.12 10.18 -3.51
N THR A 16 -2.95 9.57 -3.72
CA THR A 16 -2.86 8.26 -4.39
C THR A 16 -3.55 7.15 -3.61
N LEU A 17 -3.40 7.14 -2.28
CA LEU A 17 -4.08 6.17 -1.41
C LEU A 17 -5.59 6.38 -1.42
N THR A 18 -6.05 7.64 -1.36
CA THR A 18 -7.48 7.98 -1.40
C THR A 18 -8.12 7.54 -2.71
N VAL A 19 -7.44 7.77 -3.84
CA VAL A 19 -7.92 7.32 -5.16
C VAL A 19 -7.97 5.79 -5.21
N MET A 20 -6.92 5.10 -4.73
CA MET A 20 -6.87 3.64 -4.73
C MET A 20 -8.00 3.03 -3.87
N LEU A 21 -8.20 3.54 -2.65
CA LEU A 21 -9.29 3.09 -1.77
C LEU A 21 -10.67 3.43 -2.33
N GLY A 22 -10.82 4.59 -2.96
CA GLY A 22 -12.09 5.00 -3.58
C GLY A 22 -12.50 4.08 -4.74
N VAL A 23 -11.54 3.67 -5.57
CA VAL A 23 -11.78 2.71 -6.66
C VAL A 23 -12.18 1.34 -6.08
N GLU A 24 -11.44 0.86 -5.08
CA GLU A 24 -11.72 -0.43 -4.43
C GLU A 24 -13.11 -0.46 -3.78
N LEU A 25 -13.49 0.60 -3.06
CA LEU A 25 -14.82 0.76 -2.49
C LEU A 25 -15.91 0.79 -3.56
N GLY A 26 -15.65 1.46 -4.69
CA GLY A 26 -16.58 1.50 -5.82
C GLY A 26 -16.83 0.12 -6.43
N VAL A 27 -15.77 -0.66 -6.66
CA VAL A 27 -15.88 -2.05 -7.14
C VAL A 27 -16.67 -2.89 -6.14
N ASN A 28 -16.33 -2.82 -4.85
CA ASN A 28 -17.01 -3.58 -3.80
C ASN A 28 -18.50 -3.24 -3.69
N ALA A 29 -18.86 -1.96 -3.77
CA ALA A 29 -20.25 -1.50 -3.73
C ALA A 29 -21.09 -2.10 -4.88
N VAL A 30 -20.54 -2.13 -6.11
CA VAL A 30 -21.23 -2.75 -7.26
C VAL A 30 -21.39 -4.26 -7.07
N VAL A 31 -20.35 -4.95 -6.58
CA VAL A 31 -20.42 -6.39 -6.28
C VAL A 31 -21.50 -6.67 -5.23
N HIS A 32 -21.56 -5.88 -4.16
CA HIS A 32 -22.58 -6.04 -3.12
C HIS A 32 -23.99 -5.79 -3.68
N TRP A 33 -24.17 -4.77 -4.53
CA TRP A 33 -25.43 -4.49 -5.19
C TRP A 33 -25.89 -5.67 -6.07
N LYS A 34 -25.00 -6.19 -6.92
CA LYS A 34 -25.27 -7.35 -7.79
C LYS A 34 -25.52 -8.65 -7.03
N SER A 35 -24.84 -8.85 -5.90
CA SER A 35 -25.13 -9.98 -5.00
C SER A 35 -26.56 -9.94 -4.43
N GLY A 36 -27.16 -8.75 -4.28
CA GLY A 36 -28.57 -8.59 -3.93
C GLY A 36 -29.53 -9.19 -4.96
N GLU A 37 -29.31 -8.92 -6.24
CA GLU A 37 -30.11 -9.48 -7.35
C GLU A 37 -30.02 -11.01 -7.39
N ILE A 38 -28.81 -11.56 -7.20
CA ILE A 38 -28.59 -13.01 -7.16
C ILE A 38 -29.34 -13.66 -5.98
N ARG A 39 -29.31 -13.06 -4.79
CA ARG A 39 -30.06 -13.57 -3.63
C ARG A 39 -31.56 -13.63 -3.87
N GLN A 40 -32.13 -12.60 -4.50
CA GLN A 40 -33.55 -12.64 -4.87
C GLN A 40 -33.87 -13.76 -5.86
N ALA A 41 -33.02 -13.97 -6.87
CA ALA A 41 -33.20 -15.07 -7.83
C ALA A 41 -33.16 -16.45 -7.17
N VAL A 42 -32.26 -16.64 -6.19
CA VAL A 42 -32.19 -17.88 -5.38
C VAL A 42 -33.47 -18.09 -4.58
N ASN A 43 -33.96 -17.06 -3.88
CA ASN A 43 -35.20 -17.16 -3.10
C ASN A 43 -36.40 -17.53 -3.98
N TRP A 44 -36.51 -16.97 -5.19
CA TRP A 44 -37.57 -17.31 -6.13
C TRP A 44 -37.47 -18.75 -6.67
N SER A 45 -36.25 -19.28 -6.81
CA SER A 45 -36.02 -20.69 -7.16
C SER A 45 -36.49 -21.62 -6.02
N GLU A 46 -36.13 -21.29 -4.77
CA GLU A 46 -36.60 -22.03 -3.59
C GLU A 46 -38.13 -22.00 -3.47
N HIS A 47 -38.73 -20.84 -3.70
CA HIS A 47 -40.17 -20.67 -3.69
C HIS A 47 -40.89 -21.60 -4.68
N THR A 48 -40.43 -21.67 -5.93
CA THR A 48 -41.01 -22.59 -6.93
C THR A 48 -40.85 -24.06 -6.53
N ILE A 49 -39.75 -24.45 -5.88
CA ILE A 49 -39.59 -25.82 -5.34
C ILE A 49 -40.64 -26.11 -4.26
N GLN A 50 -40.91 -25.15 -3.38
CA GLN A 50 -41.94 -25.30 -2.34
C GLN A 50 -43.35 -25.45 -2.91
N VAL A 51 -43.68 -24.73 -3.99
CA VAL A 51 -44.97 -24.87 -4.70
C VAL A 51 -45.11 -26.26 -5.34
N ILE A 52 -44.06 -26.75 -5.99
CA ILE A 52 -44.03 -28.10 -6.59
C ILE A 52 -44.17 -29.17 -5.51
N ASP A 53 -43.47 -29.05 -4.38
CA ASP A 53 -43.58 -29.97 -3.24
C ASP A 53 -45.02 -29.99 -2.67
N ALA A 54 -45.60 -28.81 -2.42
CA ALA A 54 -46.97 -28.70 -1.94
C ALA A 54 -47.97 -29.34 -2.94
N SER A 55 -47.77 -29.14 -4.24
CA SER A 55 -48.60 -29.75 -5.29
C SER A 55 -48.48 -31.28 -5.31
N ASN A 56 -47.26 -31.82 -5.15
CA ASN A 56 -47.04 -33.27 -5.06
C ASN A 56 -47.63 -33.87 -3.78
N ARG A 57 -47.53 -33.19 -2.63
CA ARG A 57 -48.16 -33.63 -1.38
C ARG A 57 -49.69 -33.62 -1.47
N ALA A 58 -50.26 -32.62 -2.14
CA ALA A 58 -51.70 -32.59 -2.40
C ALA A 58 -52.13 -33.81 -3.24
N LEU A 59 -51.40 -34.13 -4.31
CA LEU A 59 -51.66 -35.34 -5.09
C LEU A 59 -51.52 -36.61 -4.26
N SER A 60 -50.45 -36.73 -3.46
CA SER A 60 -50.21 -37.89 -2.59
C SER A 60 -51.38 -38.10 -1.62
N GLY A 61 -51.89 -37.04 -0.98
CA GLY A 61 -53.03 -37.14 -0.08
C GLY A 61 -54.31 -37.63 -0.77
N MET A 62 -54.52 -37.28 -2.04
CA MET A 62 -55.64 -37.80 -2.83
C MET A 62 -55.44 -39.26 -3.26
N VAL A 63 -54.20 -39.67 -3.54
CA VAL A 63 -53.87 -41.07 -3.86
C VAL A 63 -54.00 -41.97 -2.65
N ASP A 64 -53.56 -41.53 -1.47
CA ASP A 64 -53.72 -42.25 -0.21
C ASP A 64 -55.20 -42.42 0.15
N GLN A 65 -56.00 -41.39 -0.17
CA GLN A 65 -57.46 -41.47 -0.08
C GLN A 65 -58.07 -42.53 -0.98
N GLU A 66 -57.71 -42.54 -2.27
CA GLU A 66 -58.19 -43.54 -3.23
C GLU A 66 -57.81 -44.95 -2.78
N THR A 67 -56.59 -45.11 -2.25
CA THR A 67 -56.07 -46.38 -1.73
C THR A 67 -56.86 -46.86 -0.51
N GLY A 68 -57.09 -46.00 0.48
CA GLY A 68 -57.86 -46.32 1.68
C GLY A 68 -59.32 -46.66 1.37
N TYR A 69 -59.95 -45.84 0.53
CA TYR A 69 -61.32 -46.06 0.08
C TYR A 69 -61.49 -47.42 -0.62
N ARG A 70 -60.61 -47.76 -1.56
CA ARG A 70 -60.65 -49.07 -2.25
C ARG A 70 -60.40 -50.25 -1.29
N GLY A 71 -59.46 -50.10 -0.35
CA GLY A 71 -59.21 -51.10 0.69
C GLY A 71 -60.45 -51.36 1.56
N PHE A 72 -61.22 -50.30 1.87
CA PHE A 72 -62.48 -50.40 2.60
C PHE A 72 -63.59 -51.05 1.76
N LEU A 73 -63.76 -50.67 0.48
CA LEU A 73 -64.74 -51.31 -0.42
C LEU A 73 -64.50 -52.82 -0.58
N LEU A 74 -63.22 -53.22 -0.62
CA LEU A 74 -62.81 -54.61 -0.78
C LEU A 74 -63.05 -55.44 0.49
N SER A 75 -62.62 -54.94 1.65
CA SER A 75 -62.61 -55.70 2.91
C SER A 75 -63.83 -55.48 3.79
N GLY A 76 -64.50 -54.33 3.69
CA GLY A 76 -65.50 -53.86 4.64
C GLY A 76 -64.94 -53.45 6.01
N ASP A 77 -63.62 -53.51 6.21
CA ASP A 77 -62.98 -53.22 7.49
C ASP A 77 -62.63 -51.73 7.60
N LYS A 78 -63.22 -51.05 8.58
CA LYS A 78 -63.07 -49.61 8.80
C LYS A 78 -61.62 -49.17 9.02
N LYS A 79 -60.69 -50.07 9.42
CA LYS A 79 -59.27 -49.71 9.57
C LYS A 79 -58.64 -49.17 8.28
N PHE A 80 -59.15 -49.58 7.12
CA PHE A 80 -58.68 -49.08 5.82
C PHE A 80 -59.13 -47.64 5.52
N LEU A 81 -60.01 -47.05 6.34
CA LEU A 81 -60.38 -45.64 6.23
C LEU A 81 -59.35 -44.68 6.85
N ALA A 82 -58.39 -45.18 7.65
CA ALA A 82 -57.38 -44.31 8.24
C ALA A 82 -56.49 -43.57 7.20
N PRO A 83 -55.98 -44.22 6.13
CA PRO A 83 -55.34 -43.51 5.01
C PRO A 83 -56.27 -42.53 4.27
N TYR A 84 -57.58 -42.81 4.25
CA TYR A 84 -58.57 -41.91 3.64
C TYR A 84 -58.75 -40.62 4.42
N GLU A 85 -58.95 -40.72 5.73
CA GLU A 85 -59.09 -39.54 6.59
C GLU A 85 -57.81 -38.69 6.59
N LYS A 86 -56.65 -39.34 6.81
CA LYS A 86 -55.35 -38.66 6.82
C LYS A 86 -54.96 -38.06 5.46
N GLY A 87 -55.31 -38.74 4.37
CA GLY A 87 -55.04 -38.24 3.02
C GLY A 87 -55.81 -36.96 2.71
N TRP A 88 -57.04 -36.81 3.22
CA TRP A 88 -57.81 -35.57 3.08
C TRP A 88 -57.17 -34.42 3.84
N GLU A 89 -56.78 -34.63 5.10
CA GLU A 89 -56.05 -33.63 5.89
C GLU A 89 -54.75 -33.18 5.21
N THR A 90 -54.00 -34.14 4.66
CA THR A 90 -52.75 -33.87 3.92
C THR A 90 -53.03 -33.05 2.67
N PHE A 91 -54.07 -33.40 1.91
CA PHE A 91 -54.50 -32.64 0.74
C PHE A 91 -54.89 -31.20 1.11
N GLU A 92 -55.72 -31.01 2.13
CA GLU A 92 -56.17 -29.67 2.54
C GLU A 92 -54.99 -28.79 2.95
N ALA A 93 -54.09 -29.32 3.78
CA ALA A 93 -52.93 -28.57 4.26
C ALA A 93 -51.99 -28.19 3.11
N ALA A 94 -51.69 -29.15 2.22
CA ALA A 94 -50.80 -28.92 1.08
C ALA A 94 -51.42 -27.97 0.04
N TRP A 95 -52.72 -28.08 -0.23
CA TRP A 95 -53.44 -27.16 -1.12
C TRP A 95 -53.45 -25.73 -0.58
N ARG A 96 -53.73 -25.53 0.72
CA ARG A 96 -53.67 -24.20 1.35
C ARG A 96 -52.26 -23.61 1.25
N GLN A 97 -51.24 -24.42 1.55
CA GLN A 97 -49.86 -23.97 1.41
C GLN A 97 -49.53 -23.57 -0.03
N ALA A 98 -49.97 -24.33 -1.04
CA ALA A 98 -49.78 -23.96 -2.45
C ALA A 98 -50.52 -22.65 -2.81
N LYS A 99 -51.73 -22.44 -2.28
CA LYS A 99 -52.48 -21.18 -2.44
C LYS A 99 -51.77 -20.00 -1.80
N ASP A 100 -51.24 -20.16 -0.59
CA ASP A 100 -50.53 -19.09 0.13
C ASP A 100 -49.22 -18.72 -0.58
N LEU A 101 -48.46 -19.73 -1.03
CA LEU A 101 -47.22 -19.51 -1.77
C LEU A 101 -47.48 -18.78 -3.09
N THR A 102 -48.53 -19.16 -3.83
CA THR A 102 -48.82 -18.60 -5.16
C THR A 102 -49.77 -17.39 -5.13
N ALA A 103 -49.87 -16.68 -4.00
CA ALA A 103 -50.81 -15.57 -3.83
C ALA A 103 -50.58 -14.41 -4.82
N ASP A 104 -49.36 -14.27 -5.33
CA ASP A 104 -48.95 -13.29 -6.34
C ASP A 104 -49.28 -13.69 -7.79
N ASN A 105 -49.80 -14.91 -8.00
CA ASN A 105 -50.04 -15.48 -9.32
C ASN A 105 -51.51 -15.88 -9.54
N PRO A 106 -52.36 -14.97 -10.06
CA PRO A 106 -53.79 -15.22 -10.27
C PRO A 106 -54.09 -16.47 -11.14
N ALA A 107 -53.25 -16.75 -12.14
CA ALA A 107 -53.43 -17.91 -13.00
C ALA A 107 -53.16 -19.24 -12.25
N GLN A 108 -52.16 -19.27 -11.34
CA GLN A 108 -51.95 -20.43 -10.48
C GLN A 108 -53.05 -20.59 -9.44
N GLN A 109 -53.56 -19.49 -8.88
CA GLN A 109 -54.70 -19.52 -7.97
C GLN A 109 -55.91 -20.21 -8.61
N GLU A 110 -56.26 -19.85 -9.86
CA GLU A 110 -57.36 -20.46 -10.59
C GLU A 110 -57.13 -21.97 -10.83
N ARG A 111 -55.90 -22.37 -11.21
CA ARG A 111 -55.57 -23.78 -11.39
C ARG A 111 -55.73 -24.57 -10.09
N LEU A 112 -55.28 -24.02 -8.97
CA LEU A 112 -55.43 -24.62 -7.65
C LEU A 112 -56.91 -24.70 -7.22
N ASP A 113 -57.75 -23.74 -7.61
CA ASP A 113 -59.19 -23.81 -7.36
C ASP A 113 -59.86 -24.93 -8.18
N VAL A 114 -59.40 -25.16 -9.42
CA VAL A 114 -59.84 -26.33 -10.21
C VAL A 114 -59.41 -27.63 -9.54
N VAL A 115 -58.17 -27.73 -9.05
CA VAL A 115 -57.69 -28.90 -8.28
C VAL A 115 -58.59 -29.16 -7.07
N ARG A 116 -58.95 -28.12 -6.31
CA ARG A 116 -59.86 -28.25 -5.16
C ARG A 116 -61.23 -28.76 -5.56
N ARG A 117 -61.85 -28.20 -6.60
CA ARG A 117 -63.16 -28.66 -7.08
C ARG A 117 -63.15 -30.13 -7.50
N LEU A 118 -62.10 -30.58 -8.19
CA LEU A 118 -61.94 -31.99 -8.58
C LEU A 118 -61.74 -32.90 -7.37
N ALA A 119 -60.96 -32.45 -6.39
CA ALA A 119 -60.75 -33.18 -5.14
C ALA A 119 -62.06 -33.33 -4.33
N GLU A 120 -62.85 -32.27 -4.22
CA GLU A 120 -64.15 -32.28 -3.53
C GLU A 120 -65.18 -33.14 -4.27
N ALA A 121 -65.21 -33.06 -5.60
CA ALA A 121 -66.06 -33.90 -6.44
C ALA A 121 -65.75 -35.38 -6.23
N TRP A 122 -64.47 -35.76 -6.10
CA TRP A 122 -64.09 -37.12 -5.78
C TRP A 122 -64.39 -37.48 -4.31
N HIS A 123 -63.91 -36.67 -3.35
CA HIS A 123 -64.01 -36.94 -1.92
C HIS A 123 -65.47 -37.04 -1.45
N GLY A 124 -66.27 -36.00 -1.68
CA GLY A 124 -67.67 -35.95 -1.27
C GLY A 124 -68.62 -36.59 -2.29
N GLY A 125 -68.36 -36.39 -3.57
CA GLY A 125 -69.26 -36.85 -4.64
C GLY A 125 -69.20 -38.36 -4.91
N VAL A 126 -68.06 -39.00 -4.63
CA VAL A 126 -67.82 -40.44 -4.89
C VAL A 126 -67.49 -41.18 -3.59
N ALA A 127 -66.39 -40.84 -2.92
CA ALA A 127 -65.87 -41.65 -1.82
C ALA A 127 -66.80 -41.66 -0.60
N GLN A 128 -67.27 -40.49 -0.12
CA GLN A 128 -68.21 -40.43 1.01
C GLN A 128 -69.52 -41.17 0.72
N LYS A 129 -70.06 -41.07 -0.50
CA LYS A 129 -71.26 -41.81 -0.90
C LYS A 129 -71.01 -43.33 -0.91
N GLY A 130 -69.88 -43.77 -1.44
CA GLY A 130 -69.49 -45.19 -1.42
C GLY A 130 -69.28 -45.73 -0.01
N ILE A 131 -68.67 -44.94 0.88
CA ILE A 131 -68.50 -45.30 2.29
C ILE A 131 -69.86 -45.45 2.98
N ALA A 132 -70.79 -44.53 2.73
CA ALA A 132 -72.15 -44.60 3.28
C ALA A 132 -72.91 -45.85 2.77
N LEU A 133 -72.80 -46.17 1.48
CA LEU A 133 -73.40 -47.38 0.91
C LEU A 133 -72.77 -48.67 1.47
N MET A 134 -71.48 -48.68 1.80
CA MET A 134 -70.83 -49.82 2.46
C MET A 134 -71.25 -50.04 3.92
N ALA A 135 -71.76 -49.00 4.58
CA ALA A 135 -72.20 -49.07 5.97
C ALA A 135 -73.49 -49.89 6.17
N VAL A 136 -74.32 -50.02 5.13
CA VAL A 136 -75.59 -50.76 5.13
C VAL A 136 -75.42 -52.04 4.31
N ALA A 137 -75.78 -53.21 4.86
CA ALA A 137 -75.46 -54.51 4.27
C ALA A 137 -76.07 -54.70 2.87
N GLU A 138 -77.29 -54.22 2.69
CA GLU A 138 -78.11 -54.31 1.47
C GLU A 138 -77.55 -53.47 0.31
N THR A 139 -76.73 -52.44 0.60
CA THR A 139 -76.21 -51.51 -0.40
C THR A 139 -74.71 -51.67 -0.69
N ARG A 140 -74.04 -52.63 -0.05
CA ARG A 140 -72.59 -52.89 -0.24
C ARG A 140 -72.22 -53.22 -1.68
N ASP A 141 -73.03 -54.04 -2.34
CA ASP A 141 -72.75 -54.42 -3.73
C ASP A 141 -72.95 -53.24 -4.68
N ALA A 142 -73.89 -52.33 -4.39
CA ALA A 142 -74.05 -51.09 -5.15
C ALA A 142 -72.80 -50.18 -5.02
N ALA A 143 -72.19 -50.09 -3.83
CA ALA A 143 -70.95 -49.34 -3.62
C ALA A 143 -69.78 -49.89 -4.46
N ARG A 144 -69.61 -51.22 -4.46
CA ARG A 144 -68.55 -51.89 -5.24
C ARG A 144 -68.78 -51.75 -6.74
N GLN A 145 -70.02 -51.90 -7.21
CA GLN A 145 -70.36 -51.74 -8.62
C GLN A 145 -70.13 -50.31 -9.11
N ALA A 146 -70.40 -49.30 -8.29
CA ALA A 146 -70.09 -47.91 -8.63
C ALA A 146 -68.59 -47.67 -8.84
N GLU A 147 -67.73 -48.26 -7.99
CA GLU A 147 -66.28 -48.19 -8.18
C GLU A 147 -65.81 -48.99 -9.40
N ILE A 148 -66.36 -50.18 -9.64
CA ILE A 148 -66.07 -50.99 -10.84
C ILE A 148 -66.46 -50.24 -12.13
N ALA A 149 -67.57 -49.50 -12.10
CA ALA A 149 -68.02 -48.65 -13.19
C ALA A 149 -67.16 -47.37 -13.35
N GLY A 150 -66.19 -47.14 -12.46
CA GLY A 150 -65.24 -46.03 -12.56
C GLY A 150 -65.77 -44.69 -12.05
N ALA A 151 -66.72 -44.66 -11.12
CA ALA A 151 -67.38 -43.44 -10.64
C ALA A 151 -66.41 -42.33 -10.16
N GLY A 152 -65.20 -42.67 -9.70
CA GLY A 152 -64.17 -41.71 -9.28
C GLY A 152 -63.06 -41.43 -10.30
N LYS A 153 -63.01 -42.16 -11.42
CA LYS A 153 -61.88 -42.14 -12.35
C LYS A 153 -61.71 -40.78 -13.03
N GLU A 154 -62.80 -40.20 -13.54
CA GLU A 154 -62.77 -38.91 -14.23
C GLU A 154 -62.25 -37.78 -13.33
N ALA A 155 -62.75 -37.71 -12.09
CA ALA A 155 -62.32 -36.69 -11.13
C ALA A 155 -60.84 -36.84 -10.75
N MET A 156 -60.36 -38.07 -10.52
CA MET A 156 -58.94 -38.31 -10.18
C MET A 156 -58.00 -38.10 -11.36
N ASP A 157 -58.38 -38.52 -12.57
CA ASP A 157 -57.58 -38.29 -13.78
C ASP A 157 -57.52 -36.79 -14.10
N GLY A 158 -58.64 -36.07 -13.95
CA GLY A 158 -58.68 -34.62 -14.03
C GLY A 158 -57.79 -33.94 -12.98
N LEU A 159 -57.81 -34.41 -11.73
CA LEU A 159 -56.98 -33.88 -10.65
C LEU A 159 -55.49 -34.09 -10.93
N ARG A 160 -55.10 -35.29 -11.35
CA ARG A 160 -53.72 -35.61 -11.76
C ARG A 160 -53.26 -34.72 -12.90
N ALA A 161 -54.09 -34.56 -13.93
CA ALA A 161 -53.79 -33.71 -15.08
C ALA A 161 -53.64 -32.24 -14.66
N LYS A 162 -54.50 -31.73 -13.77
CA LYS A 162 -54.44 -30.33 -13.34
C LYS A 162 -53.26 -30.05 -12.42
N ILE A 163 -52.89 -30.98 -11.53
CA ILE A 163 -51.65 -30.88 -10.74
C ILE A 163 -50.42 -30.94 -11.66
N ALA A 164 -50.41 -31.80 -12.68
CA ALA A 164 -49.33 -31.83 -13.65
C ALA A 164 -49.19 -30.48 -14.38
N GLU A 165 -50.31 -29.85 -14.76
CA GLU A 165 -50.30 -28.51 -15.36
C GLU A 165 -49.69 -27.46 -14.41
N VAL A 166 -50.05 -27.47 -13.11
CA VAL A 166 -49.46 -26.58 -12.09
C VAL A 166 -47.94 -26.77 -12.03
N ILE A 167 -47.48 -28.02 -11.97
CA ILE A 167 -46.04 -28.37 -11.89
C ILE A 167 -45.30 -28.00 -13.18
N THR A 168 -45.89 -28.21 -14.36
CA THR A 168 -45.28 -27.83 -15.63
C THR A 168 -45.10 -26.32 -15.74
N ASN A 169 -46.07 -25.52 -15.29
CA ASN A 169 -45.94 -24.06 -15.28
C ASN A 169 -44.84 -23.59 -14.33
N GLU A 170 -44.77 -24.17 -13.13
CA GLU A 170 -43.68 -23.88 -12.19
C GLU A 170 -42.29 -24.24 -12.76
N ASN A 171 -42.16 -25.39 -13.42
CA ASN A 171 -40.90 -25.78 -14.06
C ASN A 171 -40.51 -24.83 -15.21
N ALA A 172 -41.46 -24.36 -16.01
CA ALA A 172 -41.19 -23.38 -17.06
C ALA A 172 -40.68 -22.05 -16.46
N LEU A 173 -41.34 -21.56 -15.40
CA LEU A 173 -40.94 -20.35 -14.69
C LEU A 173 -39.56 -20.50 -14.04
N MET A 174 -39.28 -21.66 -13.45
CA MET A 174 -37.96 -22.02 -12.91
C MET A 174 -36.87 -21.91 -13.97
N GLN A 175 -37.10 -22.42 -15.19
CA GLN A 175 -36.10 -22.33 -16.26
C GLN A 175 -35.81 -20.88 -16.67
N THR A 176 -36.85 -20.05 -16.82
CA THR A 176 -36.68 -18.62 -17.09
C THR A 176 -35.91 -17.91 -15.98
N ARG A 177 -36.17 -18.24 -14.72
CA ARG A 177 -35.45 -17.68 -13.57
C ARG A 177 -33.99 -18.12 -13.54
N ARG A 178 -33.70 -19.38 -13.85
CA ARG A 178 -32.32 -19.92 -13.91
C ARG A 178 -31.49 -19.30 -15.03
N THR A 179 -32.05 -19.08 -16.22
CA THR A 179 -31.32 -18.43 -17.31
C THR A 179 -31.03 -16.97 -16.98
N ALA A 180 -31.99 -16.24 -16.40
CA ALA A 180 -31.77 -14.88 -15.90
C ALA A 180 -30.71 -14.84 -14.79
N GLN A 181 -30.73 -15.80 -13.86
CA GLN A 181 -29.72 -15.93 -12.81
C GLN A 181 -28.32 -16.21 -13.37
N ALA A 182 -28.20 -17.12 -14.35
CA ALA A 182 -26.93 -17.43 -14.99
C ALA A 182 -26.34 -16.21 -15.71
N ALA A 183 -27.17 -15.47 -16.45
CA ALA A 183 -26.76 -14.22 -17.09
C ALA A 183 -26.32 -13.15 -16.07
N ALA A 184 -27.03 -13.04 -14.93
CA ALA A 184 -26.65 -12.12 -13.85
C ALA A 184 -25.32 -12.52 -13.20
N PHE A 185 -25.07 -13.82 -13.02
CA PHE A 185 -23.82 -14.34 -12.47
C PHE A 185 -22.65 -14.11 -13.44
N GLU A 186 -22.85 -14.34 -14.73
CA GLU A 186 -21.85 -14.09 -15.77
C GLU A 186 -21.50 -12.59 -15.85
N ALA A 187 -22.51 -11.72 -15.88
CA ALA A 187 -22.30 -10.26 -15.85
C ALA A 187 -21.53 -9.82 -14.60
N THR A 188 -21.84 -10.39 -13.42
CA THR A 188 -21.13 -10.10 -12.17
C THR A 188 -19.67 -10.57 -12.25
N THR A 189 -19.43 -11.76 -12.79
CA THR A 189 -18.08 -12.33 -12.95
C THR A 189 -17.24 -11.50 -13.92
N GLN A 190 -17.80 -11.09 -15.06
CA GLN A 190 -17.14 -10.20 -16.01
C GLN A 190 -16.81 -8.84 -15.39
N PHE A 191 -17.74 -8.27 -14.63
CA PHE A 191 -17.50 -7.01 -13.92
C PHE A 191 -16.37 -7.12 -12.91
N ILE A 192 -16.31 -8.21 -12.14
CA ILE A 192 -15.21 -8.47 -11.19
C ILE A 192 -13.89 -8.62 -11.93
N ALA A 193 -13.84 -9.37 -13.04
CA ALA A 193 -12.63 -9.56 -13.82
C ALA A 193 -12.10 -8.23 -14.39
N LEU A 194 -12.99 -7.42 -15.00
CA LEU A 194 -12.64 -6.11 -15.54
C LEU A 194 -12.25 -5.12 -14.43
N GLY A 195 -12.97 -5.13 -13.31
CA GLY A 195 -12.67 -4.31 -12.13
C GLY A 195 -11.30 -4.65 -11.54
N THR A 196 -10.99 -5.94 -11.39
CA THR A 196 -9.67 -6.41 -10.91
C THR A 196 -8.55 -5.96 -11.85
N LEU A 197 -8.74 -6.11 -13.16
CA LEU A 197 -7.78 -5.64 -14.16
C LEU A 197 -7.59 -4.13 -14.08
N ALA A 198 -8.67 -3.36 -13.98
CA ALA A 198 -8.62 -1.91 -13.84
C ALA A 198 -7.87 -1.48 -12.56
N THR A 199 -8.14 -2.12 -11.42
CA THR A 199 -7.42 -1.86 -10.15
C THR A 199 -5.92 -2.13 -10.30
N LEU A 200 -5.53 -3.22 -10.93
CA LEU A 200 -4.10 -3.53 -11.19
C LEU A 200 -3.44 -2.47 -12.08
N LEU A 201 -4.12 -2.04 -13.15
CA LEU A 201 -3.61 -1.00 -14.05
C LEU A 201 -3.47 0.36 -13.35
N ILE A 202 -4.45 0.72 -12.51
CA ILE A 202 -4.41 1.96 -11.72
C ILE A 202 -3.27 1.89 -10.69
N ALA A 203 -3.12 0.76 -9.99
CA ALA A 203 -2.03 0.55 -9.04
C ALA A 203 -0.65 0.66 -9.72
N ALA A 204 -0.48 0.04 -10.89
CA ALA A 204 0.74 0.15 -11.68
C ALA A 204 1.00 1.60 -12.14
N GLY A 205 -0.04 2.31 -12.58
CA GLY A 205 0.03 3.73 -12.96
C GLY A 205 0.42 4.64 -11.79
N ILE A 206 -0.18 4.43 -10.62
CA ILE A 206 0.17 5.14 -9.37
C ILE A 206 1.62 4.85 -8.97
N ALA A 207 2.04 3.59 -9.00
CA ALA A 207 3.42 3.21 -8.68
C ALA A 207 4.42 3.90 -9.63
N PHE A 208 4.13 3.89 -10.93
CA PHE A 208 4.94 4.60 -11.92
C PHE A 208 5.00 6.11 -11.66
N LEU A 209 3.86 6.74 -11.31
CA LEU A 209 3.81 8.16 -10.96
C LEU A 209 4.61 8.48 -9.70
N LEU A 210 4.51 7.68 -8.64
CA LEU A 210 5.27 7.87 -7.40
C LEU A 210 6.78 7.69 -7.62
N ILE A 211 7.18 6.68 -8.42
CA ILE A 211 8.58 6.49 -8.81
C ILE A 211 9.11 7.74 -9.55
N ARG A 212 8.33 8.27 -10.49
CA ARG A 212 8.73 9.42 -11.30
C ARG A 212 8.75 10.74 -10.51
N THR A 213 7.80 10.95 -9.60
CA THR A 213 7.55 12.25 -8.94
C THR A 213 8.06 12.34 -7.50
N VAL A 214 8.45 11.22 -6.90
CA VAL A 214 9.00 11.15 -5.54
C VAL A 214 10.34 10.43 -5.54
N ALA A 215 10.40 9.16 -5.93
CA ALA A 215 11.63 8.36 -5.78
C ALA A 215 12.79 8.92 -6.61
N ARG A 216 12.59 9.19 -7.90
CA ARG A 216 13.64 9.73 -8.78
C ARG A 216 14.17 11.11 -8.35
N PRO A 217 13.34 12.09 -7.98
CA PRO A 217 13.84 13.35 -7.42
C PRO A 217 14.65 13.17 -6.13
N VAL A 218 14.18 12.33 -5.20
CA VAL A 218 14.88 12.08 -3.93
C VAL A 218 16.24 11.42 -4.18
N THR A 219 16.33 10.40 -5.04
CA THR A 219 17.61 9.76 -5.37
C THR A 219 18.58 10.71 -6.07
N ARG A 220 18.09 11.62 -6.93
CA ARG A 220 18.92 12.67 -7.54
C ARG A 220 19.47 13.65 -6.51
N VAL A 221 18.66 14.08 -5.56
CA VAL A 221 19.09 14.97 -4.47
C VAL A 221 20.11 14.25 -3.58
N SER A 222 19.84 12.98 -3.21
CA SER A 222 20.78 12.15 -2.44
C SER A 222 22.13 12.02 -3.14
N ALA A 223 22.12 11.71 -4.44
CA ALA A 223 23.35 11.60 -5.23
C ALA A 223 24.12 12.92 -5.31
N LYS A 224 23.42 14.05 -5.46
CA LYS A 224 24.04 15.38 -5.48
C LYS A 224 24.61 15.79 -4.12
N LEU A 225 23.96 15.43 -3.03
CA LEU A 225 24.50 15.66 -1.69
C LEU A 225 25.75 14.82 -1.47
N ALA A 226 25.77 13.56 -1.92
CA ALA A 226 26.93 12.68 -1.80
C ALA A 226 28.19 13.18 -2.57
N GLU A 227 28.04 14.14 -3.49
CA GLU A 227 29.18 14.86 -4.11
C GLU A 227 29.85 15.85 -3.12
N LEU A 228 29.16 16.30 -2.07
CA LEU A 228 29.66 17.29 -1.12
C LEU A 228 30.54 16.67 -0.03
N ALA A 229 30.13 15.52 0.49
CA ALA A 229 30.85 14.78 1.53
C ALA A 229 30.47 13.29 1.50
N THR A 230 31.33 12.42 2.01
CA THR A 230 31.04 11.01 2.22
C THR A 230 30.00 10.86 3.33
N PRO A 231 28.89 10.13 3.10
CA PRO A 231 27.86 9.96 4.11
C PRO A 231 28.43 9.23 5.34
N ILE A 232 28.17 9.77 6.52
CA ILE A 232 28.42 9.07 7.79
C ILE A 232 27.31 8.04 8.00
N GLU A 233 27.63 6.85 8.50
CA GLU A 233 26.63 5.81 8.75
C GLU A 233 25.60 6.30 9.77
N THR A 234 24.33 6.30 9.34
CA THR A 234 23.18 6.54 10.21
C THR A 234 22.54 5.20 10.54
N GLY A 235 21.65 5.15 11.52
CA GLY A 235 20.86 3.94 11.81
C GLY A 235 19.94 3.50 10.66
N ARG A 236 19.96 4.17 9.51
CA ARG A 236 19.13 3.95 8.31
C ARG A 236 20.02 3.74 7.08
N ARG A 237 19.67 2.75 6.25
CA ARG A 237 20.43 2.39 5.03
C ARG A 237 19.75 2.81 3.71
N ASP A 238 18.61 3.47 3.79
CA ASP A 238 17.88 3.98 2.64
C ASP A 238 18.33 5.40 2.23
N GLU A 239 17.70 5.96 1.20
CA GLU A 239 18.01 7.30 0.69
C GLU A 239 17.89 8.38 1.77
N VAL A 240 16.97 8.22 2.73
CA VAL A 240 16.83 9.18 3.85
C VAL A 240 18.05 9.09 4.76
N GLY A 241 18.50 7.88 5.07
CA GLY A 241 19.72 7.65 5.85
C GLY A 241 20.98 8.20 5.18
N GLN A 242 21.09 8.08 3.85
CA GLN A 242 22.20 8.67 3.07
C GLN A 242 22.16 10.21 3.09
N ILE A 243 20.99 10.81 2.88
CA ILE A 243 20.80 12.26 2.93
C ILE A 243 21.19 12.79 4.32
N GLU A 244 20.69 12.16 5.39
CA GLU A 244 21.01 12.50 6.77
C GLU A 244 22.51 12.36 7.05
N GLY A 245 23.10 11.23 6.69
CA GLY A 245 24.53 10.96 6.90
C GLY A 245 25.43 11.95 6.16
N THR A 246 25.03 12.35 4.95
CA THR A 246 25.77 13.36 4.18
C THR A 246 25.60 14.76 4.77
N ALA A 247 24.38 15.13 5.19
CA ALA A 247 24.13 16.42 5.83
C ALA A 247 24.97 16.58 7.10
N LEU A 248 25.05 15.53 7.93
CA LEU A 248 25.90 15.50 9.12
C LEU A 248 27.39 15.61 8.77
N ALA A 249 27.85 14.92 7.72
CA ALA A 249 29.23 15.01 7.25
C ALA A 249 29.59 16.44 6.81
N VAL A 250 28.72 17.06 6.01
CA VAL A 250 28.88 18.45 5.55
C VAL A 250 28.89 19.42 6.74
N GLU A 251 27.96 19.26 7.68
CA GLU A 251 27.88 20.12 8.87
C GLU A 251 29.17 20.02 9.72
N GLN A 252 29.71 18.81 9.91
CA GLN A 252 30.97 18.61 10.62
C GLN A 252 32.15 19.23 9.87
N ALA A 253 32.23 19.04 8.55
CA ALA A 253 33.28 19.64 7.72
C ALA A 253 33.28 21.17 7.82
N PHE A 254 32.11 21.81 7.74
CA PHE A 254 32.00 23.27 7.88
C PHE A 254 32.37 23.76 9.28
N ARG A 255 32.04 23.00 10.34
CA ARG A 255 32.46 23.34 11.71
C ARG A 255 33.98 23.30 11.86
N ASP A 256 34.63 22.25 11.37
CA ASP A 256 36.09 22.09 11.44
C ASP A 256 36.80 23.19 10.64
N ILE A 257 36.32 23.48 9.43
CA ILE A 257 36.83 24.59 8.60
C ILE A 257 36.66 25.94 9.31
N SER A 258 35.50 26.19 9.92
CA SER A 258 35.23 27.43 10.65
C SER A 258 36.17 27.60 11.85
N GLU A 259 36.51 26.51 12.55
CA GLU A 259 37.42 26.55 13.69
C GLU A 259 38.84 26.93 13.27
N VAL A 260 39.33 26.38 12.15
CA VAL A 260 40.66 26.71 11.64
C VAL A 260 40.72 28.10 11.02
N LEU A 261 39.66 28.54 10.32
CA LEU A 261 39.56 29.93 9.87
C LEU A 261 39.54 30.92 11.04
N ALA A 262 38.84 30.59 12.13
CA ALA A 262 38.84 31.42 13.34
C ALA A 262 40.24 31.51 13.96
N ALA A 263 40.97 30.40 14.07
CA ALA A 263 42.35 30.40 14.56
C ALA A 263 43.28 31.20 13.63
N ALA A 264 43.21 30.98 12.32
CA ALA A 264 43.98 31.72 11.33
C ALA A 264 43.70 33.23 11.37
N SER A 265 42.46 33.64 11.65
CA SER A 265 42.07 35.05 11.74
C SER A 265 42.74 35.81 12.90
N VAL A 266 43.16 35.09 13.95
CA VAL A 266 43.92 35.64 15.08
C VAL A 266 45.42 35.33 15.00
N GLY A 267 45.89 34.83 13.86
CA GLY A 267 47.29 34.50 13.60
C GLY A 267 47.76 33.15 14.15
N ASP A 268 46.83 32.32 14.64
CA ASP A 268 47.14 30.96 15.08
C ASP A 268 47.00 29.96 13.92
N PHE A 269 48.12 29.63 13.28
CA PHE A 269 48.20 28.61 12.22
C PHE A 269 48.53 27.21 12.77
N SER A 270 48.39 27.01 14.08
CA SER A 270 48.81 25.77 14.72
C SER A 270 47.82 24.61 14.55
N LYS A 271 46.53 24.93 14.35
CA LYS A 271 45.44 23.96 14.34
C LYS A 271 45.48 23.03 13.11
N PRO A 272 45.45 21.69 13.31
CA PRO A 272 45.47 20.74 12.22
C PRO A 272 44.08 20.54 11.58
N LEU A 273 44.04 20.40 10.25
CA LEU A 273 42.86 19.94 9.51
C LEU A 273 43.08 18.48 9.05
N SER A 274 42.83 17.50 9.91
CA SER A 274 43.21 16.10 9.66
C SER A 274 42.10 15.20 9.11
N LYS A 275 40.84 15.49 9.40
CA LYS A 275 39.72 14.60 9.08
C LYS A 275 39.19 14.87 7.69
N ASP A 276 39.33 13.90 6.78
CA ASP A 276 38.81 13.97 5.41
C ASP A 276 37.33 13.58 5.37
N TYR A 277 36.49 14.50 4.92
CA TYR A 277 35.06 14.31 4.75
C TYR A 277 34.69 13.94 3.30
N GLY A 278 35.67 13.77 2.41
CA GLY A 278 35.47 13.39 1.01
C GLY A 278 34.73 14.44 0.17
N GLY A 279 34.50 14.11 -1.11
CA GLY A 279 33.80 15.01 -2.04
C GLY A 279 34.43 16.41 -2.12
N LEU A 280 33.58 17.44 -2.30
CA LEU A 280 34.00 18.84 -2.34
C LEU A 280 34.62 19.30 -1.01
N SER A 281 34.18 18.77 0.13
CA SER A 281 34.72 19.16 1.43
C SER A 281 36.21 18.81 1.59
N SER A 282 36.66 17.70 0.98
CA SER A 282 38.08 17.30 0.90
C SER A 282 38.93 18.30 0.13
N GLU A 283 38.43 18.82 -0.99
CA GLU A 283 39.13 19.82 -1.81
C GLU A 283 39.33 21.14 -1.04
N VAL A 284 38.26 21.62 -0.38
CA VAL A 284 38.32 22.84 0.45
C VAL A 284 39.31 22.65 1.60
N GLN A 285 39.29 21.50 2.26
CA GLN A 285 40.22 21.16 3.32
C GLN A 285 41.67 21.09 2.85
N ALA A 286 41.94 20.47 1.69
CA ALA A 286 43.29 20.39 1.14
C ALA A 286 43.87 21.77 0.85
N ASN A 287 43.06 22.66 0.25
CA ASN A 287 43.45 24.04 -0.01
C ASN A 287 43.67 24.84 1.29
N LEU A 288 42.80 24.66 2.30
CA LEU A 288 42.96 25.33 3.58
C LEU A 288 44.20 24.84 4.34
N ARG A 289 44.48 23.53 4.30
CA ARG A 289 45.69 22.95 4.89
C ARG A 289 46.95 23.54 4.27
N LEU A 290 47.03 23.56 2.94
CA LEU A 290 48.16 24.17 2.22
C LEU A 290 48.33 25.65 2.58
N MET A 291 47.23 26.41 2.70
CA MET A 291 47.27 27.79 3.15
C MET A 291 47.87 27.91 4.56
N THR A 292 47.39 27.11 5.52
CA THR A 292 47.89 27.16 6.91
C THR A 292 49.34 26.70 7.03
N GLU A 293 49.77 25.70 6.25
CA GLU A 293 51.17 25.25 6.20
C GLU A 293 52.09 26.34 5.67
N ASN A 294 51.69 27.01 4.59
CA ASN A 294 52.44 28.13 4.01
C ASN A 294 52.55 29.31 4.98
N LEU A 295 51.45 29.68 5.64
CA LEU A 295 51.43 30.76 6.63
C LEU A 295 52.29 30.43 7.87
N ARG A 296 52.27 29.17 8.31
CA ARG A 296 53.12 28.69 9.41
C ARG A 296 54.60 28.75 9.04
N ALA A 297 54.97 28.31 7.83
CA ALA A 297 56.34 28.39 7.35
C ALA A 297 56.86 29.84 7.31
N ILE A 298 56.01 30.79 6.89
CA ILE A 298 56.31 32.24 6.93
C ILE A 298 56.53 32.70 8.37
N ALA A 299 55.68 32.28 9.32
CA ALA A 299 55.82 32.62 10.74
C ALA A 299 57.11 32.03 11.35
N ASP A 300 57.49 30.81 10.97
CA ASP A 300 58.71 30.15 11.43
C ASP A 300 59.96 30.89 10.92
N VAL A 301 59.99 31.30 9.64
CA VAL A 301 61.08 32.13 9.08
C VAL A 301 61.16 33.47 9.78
N ALA A 302 60.03 34.14 10.03
CA ALA A 302 60.01 35.40 10.77
C ALA A 302 60.54 35.22 12.20
N THR A 303 60.19 34.11 12.87
CA THR A 303 60.68 33.77 14.21
C THR A 303 62.19 33.54 14.21
N ALA A 304 62.74 32.84 13.22
CA ALA A 304 64.18 32.64 13.08
C ALA A 304 64.93 33.97 12.88
N ILE A 305 64.41 34.85 12.00
CA ILE A 305 64.96 36.19 11.79
C ILE A 305 64.93 37.00 13.10
N ALA A 306 63.82 36.96 13.84
CA ALA A 306 63.70 37.63 15.13
C ALA A 306 64.67 37.08 16.19
N GLY A 307 65.00 35.78 16.11
CA GLY A 307 66.03 35.13 16.92
C GLY A 307 67.47 35.47 16.51
N GLY A 308 67.66 36.27 15.46
CA GLY A 308 68.97 36.67 14.95
C GLY A 308 69.57 35.69 13.94
N ASP A 309 68.87 34.62 13.57
CA ASP A 309 69.31 33.72 12.51
C ASP A 309 68.99 34.33 11.14
N LEU A 310 69.97 35.05 10.61
CA LEU A 310 69.90 35.60 9.27
C LEU A 310 70.39 34.61 8.20
N THR A 311 70.63 33.34 8.51
CA THR A 311 71.09 32.34 7.51
C THR A 311 69.94 31.60 6.84
N VAL A 312 68.73 31.68 7.39
CA VAL A 312 67.50 31.11 6.80
C VAL A 312 67.21 31.63 5.39
N GLU A 313 66.42 30.88 4.62
CA GLU A 313 66.01 31.27 3.28
C GLU A 313 64.50 31.53 3.24
N ALA A 314 64.12 32.78 2.94
CA ALA A 314 62.72 33.17 2.73
C ALA A 314 62.29 32.78 1.31
N LYS A 315 61.89 31.52 1.12
CA LYS A 315 61.47 31.02 -0.20
C LYS A 315 60.10 31.59 -0.59
N ARG A 316 60.06 32.31 -1.72
CA ARG A 316 58.83 32.78 -2.35
C ARG A 316 58.03 31.62 -2.95
N LEU A 317 56.72 31.59 -2.71
CA LEU A 317 55.82 30.54 -3.23
C LEU A 317 55.28 30.84 -4.64
N SER A 318 55.12 32.12 -4.99
CA SER A 318 54.72 32.56 -6.32
C SER A 318 55.12 34.02 -6.56
N ASP A 319 55.06 34.49 -7.80
CA ASP A 319 55.31 35.90 -8.13
C ASP A 319 54.36 36.89 -7.45
N ARG A 320 53.27 36.40 -6.83
CA ARG A 320 52.29 37.18 -6.07
C ARG A 320 52.31 36.93 -4.56
N ASP A 321 53.30 36.20 -4.06
CA ASP A 321 53.47 35.92 -2.64
C ASP A 321 54.00 37.15 -1.90
N GLY A 322 53.10 38.06 -1.54
CA GLY A 322 53.45 39.32 -0.88
C GLY A 322 54.22 39.14 0.43
N LEU A 323 53.89 38.11 1.22
CA LEU A 323 54.58 37.83 2.49
C LEU A 323 55.99 37.27 2.24
N GLY A 324 56.15 36.31 1.33
CA GLY A 324 57.46 35.78 0.94
C GLY A 324 58.37 36.86 0.36
N ILE A 325 57.86 37.72 -0.52
CA ILE A 325 58.60 38.85 -1.10
C ILE A 325 59.07 39.81 0.01
N ALA A 326 58.19 40.13 0.96
CA ALA A 326 58.54 41.04 2.06
C ALA A 326 59.63 40.46 2.98
N LEU A 327 59.52 39.17 3.33
CA LEU A 327 60.53 38.48 4.14
C LEU A 327 61.89 38.40 3.43
N GLU A 328 61.90 38.09 2.13
CA GLU A 328 63.11 38.05 1.30
C GLU A 328 63.83 39.42 1.30
N GLN A 329 63.08 40.50 1.06
CA GLN A 329 63.61 41.87 1.09
C GLN A 329 64.10 42.27 2.49
N MET A 330 63.35 41.92 3.54
CA MET A 330 63.72 42.20 4.93
C MET A 330 65.05 41.51 5.29
N LEU A 331 65.20 40.24 4.93
CA LEU A 331 66.42 39.47 5.18
C LEU A 331 67.62 40.05 4.44
N ALA A 332 67.45 40.41 3.17
CA ALA A 332 68.50 41.07 2.39
C ALA A 332 68.97 42.37 3.04
N ARG A 333 68.03 43.19 3.54
CA ARG A 333 68.32 44.45 4.25
C ARG A 333 69.01 44.21 5.59
N LEU A 334 68.53 43.25 6.40
CA LEU A 334 69.14 42.92 7.69
C LEU A 334 70.57 42.38 7.53
N ARG A 335 70.80 41.49 6.56
CA ARG A 335 72.15 40.99 6.24
C ARG A 335 73.10 42.11 5.85
N ALA A 336 72.65 43.06 5.03
CA ALA A 336 73.45 44.22 4.66
C ALA A 336 73.81 45.09 5.87
N VAL A 337 72.84 45.39 6.74
CA VAL A 337 73.08 46.18 7.96
C VAL A 337 74.07 45.50 8.90
N VAL A 338 73.97 44.17 9.09
CA VAL A 338 74.92 43.41 9.92
C VAL A 338 76.32 43.40 9.30
N ALA A 339 76.42 43.27 7.96
CA ALA A 339 77.70 43.34 7.26
C ALA A 339 78.35 44.73 7.44
N ASP A 340 77.59 45.81 7.27
CA ASP A 340 78.06 47.18 7.47
C ASP A 340 78.51 47.43 8.91
N ALA A 341 77.75 46.95 9.91
CA ALA A 341 78.10 47.05 11.31
C ALA A 341 79.38 46.27 11.66
N SER A 342 79.54 45.07 11.11
CA SER A 342 80.75 44.26 11.27
C SER A 342 81.98 44.93 10.64
N ALA A 343 81.83 45.51 9.44
CA ALA A 343 82.88 46.28 8.80
C ALA A 343 83.27 47.52 9.63
N ALA A 344 82.29 48.25 10.16
CA ALA A 344 82.54 49.39 11.05
C ALA A 344 83.25 48.97 12.34
N ALA A 345 82.83 47.87 12.98
CA ALA A 345 83.48 47.34 14.18
C ALA A 345 84.93 46.91 13.91
N ASN A 346 85.19 46.27 12.75
CA ASN A 346 86.55 45.92 12.34
C ASN A 346 87.41 47.16 12.09
N ASN A 347 86.87 48.20 11.46
CA ASN A 347 87.56 49.48 11.28
C ASN A 347 87.88 50.16 12.63
N VAL A 348 86.94 50.15 13.59
CA VAL A 348 87.16 50.70 14.94
C VAL A 348 88.19 49.86 15.71
N SER A 349 88.14 48.53 15.61
CA SER A 349 89.12 47.64 16.24
C SER A 349 90.52 47.87 15.67
N ALA A 350 90.65 47.95 14.35
CA ALA A 350 91.91 48.25 13.68
C ALA A 350 92.45 49.63 14.09
N GLY A 351 91.60 50.66 14.07
CA GLY A 351 91.96 52.00 14.52
C GLY A 351 92.33 52.06 16.01
N SER A 352 91.66 51.27 16.86
CA SER A 352 91.99 51.18 18.30
C SER A 352 93.32 50.47 18.54
N GLN A 353 93.64 49.44 17.75
CA GLN A 353 94.95 48.77 17.78
C GLN A 353 96.06 49.73 17.34
N GLU A 354 95.84 50.50 16.27
CA GLU A 354 96.78 51.51 15.77
C GLU A 354 96.98 52.66 16.77
N LEU A 355 95.89 53.14 17.39
CA LEU A 355 95.95 54.16 18.45
C LEU A 355 96.68 53.64 19.69
N SER A 356 96.42 52.40 20.10
CA SER A 356 97.12 51.75 21.22
C SER A 356 98.61 51.63 20.94
N ALA A 357 99.00 51.18 19.75
CA ALA A 357 100.40 51.11 19.34
C ALA A 357 101.07 52.50 19.31
N SER A 358 100.34 53.52 18.83
CA SER A 358 100.83 54.91 18.84
C SER A 358 100.97 55.47 20.25
N ALA A 359 100.04 55.14 21.16
CA ALA A 359 100.10 55.55 22.56
C ALA A 359 101.25 54.86 23.32
N GLU A 360 101.53 53.59 23.04
CA GLU A 360 102.71 52.87 23.56
C GLU A 360 104.01 53.52 23.08
N GLN A 361 104.13 53.82 21.77
CA GLN A 361 105.29 54.55 21.22
C GLN A 361 105.46 55.93 21.87
N LEU A 362 104.37 56.68 22.05
CA LEU A 362 104.42 58.00 22.68
C LEU A 362 104.82 57.89 24.16
N SER A 363 104.30 56.90 24.89
CA SER A 363 104.68 56.63 26.28
C SER A 363 106.17 56.28 26.39
N GLN A 364 106.70 55.47 25.47
CA GLN A 364 108.13 55.15 25.42
C GLN A 364 108.98 56.40 25.17
N GLY A 365 108.63 57.22 24.17
CA GLY A 365 109.34 58.47 23.88
C GLY A 365 109.25 59.51 25.02
N SER A 366 108.14 59.54 25.75
CA SER A 366 107.98 60.40 26.94
C SER A 366 108.83 59.93 28.11
N THR A 367 109.00 58.61 28.27
CA THR A 367 109.84 58.00 29.31
C THR A 367 111.33 58.24 29.02
N GLU A 368 111.73 58.22 27.75
CA GLU A 368 113.09 58.60 27.31
C GLU A 368 113.40 60.09 27.47
N GLN A 369 112.39 60.97 27.44
CA GLN A 369 112.57 62.40 27.71
C GLN A 369 112.59 62.76 29.21
N ALA A 370 112.15 61.86 30.09
CA ALA A 370 112.04 62.07 31.53
C ALA A 370 113.19 61.43 32.36
N ALA A 371 114.07 60.64 31.72
CA ALA A 371 115.31 60.09 32.29
C ALA A 371 116.53 60.89 31.81
#